data_AF-A0A506RQN4-F1
#
_entry.id   AF-A0A506RQN4-F1
#
_cell.length_a   1.000
_cell.length_b   1.000
_cell.length_c   1.000
_cell.angle_alpha   90.00
_cell.angle_beta   90.00
_cell.angle_gamma   90.00
#
_symmetry.space_group_name_H-M   'P 1'
#
loop_
_entity.id
_entity.type
_entity.pdbx_description
1 polymer ?
#
loop_
_entity_poly.entity_id
_entity_poly.type
_entity_poly.pdbx_seq_one_letter_code
_entity_poly.pdbx_strand_id
1 'polypeptide(L)'
;MAKERPVISKGDHAYIALQVQNAMSRHAYYHAAGMNLEEVDHLWVSRTGPNAKTATFASPIWVMSGIETVRNAYGKENQANREKALKAIQKVVPDLKFEEANLGAGHEWAMHTNTTPIIEVAGDGKTAKGVWYSPGMGLMASVQGDDAPINSVFFWEKYAGDFILEDGKWKIWHLQMAYDFTPGLPKEMTDAFALINGELDAAEESGPMREAGERMASLPPGFLKPAYSYPIYSPARPGLIYPRLPEPYYTFSETFSYCNCDETSRPDNSATMGIVALKD
;
A
#
# COMPACT_ATOMS: atom_id res chain seq x y z
N MET A 1 19.20 -29.29 -17.52
CA MET A 1 20.17 -28.54 -18.35
C MET A 1 20.00 -27.06 -18.04
N ALA A 2 20.80 -26.51 -17.13
CA ALA A 2 20.72 -25.11 -16.70
C ALA A 2 22.11 -24.47 -16.74
N LYS A 3 22.71 -24.45 -17.94
CA LYS A 3 23.96 -23.74 -18.20
C LYS A 3 23.66 -22.61 -19.19
N GLU A 4 23.95 -21.38 -18.73
CA GLU A 4 24.16 -20.14 -19.50
C GLU A 4 22.94 -19.54 -20.20
N ARG A 5 21.92 -19.15 -19.42
CA ARG A 5 21.02 -18.08 -19.88
C ARG A 5 21.72 -16.73 -19.70
N PRO A 6 21.70 -15.82 -20.69
CA PRO A 6 22.28 -14.49 -20.54
C PRO A 6 21.60 -13.74 -19.39
N VAL A 7 22.35 -13.43 -18.33
CA VAL A 7 21.86 -12.61 -17.22
C VAL A 7 22.36 -11.18 -17.42
N ILE A 8 21.54 -10.20 -17.06
CA ILE A 8 21.95 -8.79 -17.02
C ILE A 8 23.21 -8.59 -16.17
N SER A 9 23.94 -7.51 -16.42
CA SER A 9 25.14 -7.23 -15.63
C SER A 9 24.77 -6.92 -14.17
N LYS A 10 25.72 -7.10 -13.24
CA LYS A 10 25.53 -6.69 -11.84
C LYS A 10 25.26 -5.19 -11.70
N GLY A 11 25.79 -4.37 -12.60
CA GLY A 11 25.53 -2.93 -12.64
C GLY A 11 24.08 -2.62 -13.02
N ASP A 12 23.56 -3.31 -14.05
CA ASP A 12 22.16 -3.18 -14.44
C ASP A 12 21.22 -3.70 -13.34
N HIS A 13 21.57 -4.82 -12.71
CA HIS A 13 20.82 -5.39 -11.58
C HIS A 13 20.69 -4.38 -10.44
N ALA A 14 21.81 -3.78 -10.01
CA ALA A 14 21.81 -2.75 -8.97
C ALA A 14 21.05 -1.48 -9.38
N TYR A 15 21.20 -1.03 -10.62
CA TYR A 15 20.49 0.14 -11.13
C TYR A 15 18.98 -0.07 -11.20
N ILE A 16 18.55 -1.25 -11.65
CA ILE A 16 17.13 -1.64 -11.67
C ILE A 16 16.58 -1.72 -10.25
N ALA A 17 17.31 -2.33 -9.31
CA ALA A 17 16.86 -2.40 -7.91
C ALA A 17 16.62 -1.00 -7.33
N LEU A 18 17.48 -0.01 -7.64
CA LEU A 18 17.28 1.38 -7.25
C LEU A 18 16.06 2.02 -7.94
N GLN A 19 15.80 1.71 -9.22
CA GLN A 19 14.62 2.19 -9.93
C GLN A 19 13.32 1.67 -9.30
N VAL A 20 13.29 0.39 -8.93
CA VAL A 20 12.16 -0.26 -8.23
C VAL A 20 11.95 0.34 -6.85
N GLN A 21 13.03 0.52 -6.07
CA GLN A 21 12.99 1.21 -4.78
C GLN A 21 12.39 2.63 -4.96
N ASN A 22 12.84 3.37 -5.96
CA ASN A 22 12.32 4.71 -6.24
C ASN A 22 10.85 4.71 -6.69
N ALA A 23 10.38 3.69 -7.41
CA ALA A 23 8.97 3.56 -7.76
C ALA A 23 8.12 3.37 -6.49
N MET A 24 8.55 2.48 -5.60
CA MET A 24 7.85 2.21 -4.35
C MET A 24 7.93 3.40 -3.37
N SER A 25 9.07 4.11 -3.30
CA SER A 25 9.18 5.35 -2.53
C SER A 25 8.29 6.45 -3.08
N ARG A 26 8.14 6.57 -4.41
CA ARG A 26 7.19 7.53 -4.99
C ARG A 26 5.76 7.19 -4.61
N HIS A 27 5.36 5.91 -4.65
CA HIS A 27 4.03 5.48 -4.16
C HIS A 27 3.75 6.03 -2.76
N ALA A 28 4.69 5.88 -1.82
CA ALA A 28 4.53 6.44 -0.46
C ALA A 28 4.34 7.96 -0.44
N TYR A 29 5.09 8.72 -1.25
CA TYR A 29 4.93 10.18 -1.32
C TYR A 29 3.63 10.62 -2.01
N TYR A 30 3.22 9.94 -3.09
CA TYR A 30 1.96 10.21 -3.76
C TYR A 30 0.79 9.95 -2.82
N HIS A 31 0.81 8.83 -2.10
CA HIS A 31 -0.22 8.47 -1.15
C HIS A 31 -0.32 9.46 0.02
N ALA A 32 0.81 9.85 0.62
CA ALA A 32 0.84 10.86 1.68
C ALA A 32 0.35 12.24 1.23
N ALA A 33 0.52 12.57 -0.05
CA ALA A 33 0.00 13.81 -0.64
C ALA A 33 -1.46 13.70 -1.12
N GLY A 34 -2.10 12.54 -0.99
CA GLY A 34 -3.45 12.28 -1.52
C GLY A 34 -3.53 12.31 -3.06
N MET A 35 -2.40 12.13 -3.75
CA MET A 35 -2.28 12.17 -5.21
C MET A 35 -2.44 10.77 -5.85
N ASN A 36 -3.36 9.98 -5.32
CA ASN A 36 -3.54 8.57 -5.69
C ASN A 36 -3.94 8.40 -7.17
N LEU A 37 -4.66 9.36 -7.76
CA LEU A 37 -5.06 9.27 -9.17
C LEU A 37 -3.85 9.46 -10.09
N GLU A 38 -3.03 10.47 -9.82
CA GLU A 38 -1.78 10.76 -10.50
C GLU A 38 -0.78 9.61 -10.32
N GLU A 39 -0.76 9.02 -9.12
CA GLU A 39 0.04 7.83 -8.85
C GLU A 39 -0.32 6.68 -9.79
N VAL A 40 -1.61 6.36 -9.93
CA VAL A 40 -2.08 5.30 -10.82
C VAL A 40 -1.70 5.60 -12.27
N ASP A 41 -1.86 6.84 -12.71
CA ASP A 41 -1.52 7.23 -14.08
C ASP A 41 0.00 7.24 -14.35
N HIS A 42 0.85 7.45 -13.34
CA HIS A 42 2.30 7.58 -13.50
C HIS A 42 3.12 6.35 -13.11
N LEU A 43 2.76 5.67 -12.03
CA LEU A 43 3.57 4.61 -11.43
C LEU A 43 3.08 3.20 -11.78
N TRP A 44 1.81 3.03 -12.12
CA TRP A 44 1.27 1.72 -12.42
C TRP A 44 1.39 1.36 -13.91
N VAL A 45 1.19 0.08 -14.21
CA VAL A 45 1.17 -0.45 -15.58
C VAL A 45 0.17 0.28 -16.48
N SER A 46 0.46 0.32 -17.77
CA SER A 46 -0.37 1.02 -18.75
C SER A 46 -1.82 0.54 -18.72
N ARG A 47 -2.74 1.50 -18.72
CA ARG A 47 -4.20 1.27 -18.73
C ARG A 47 -4.70 0.55 -19.98
N THR A 48 -3.96 0.63 -21.07
CA THR A 48 -4.26 -0.01 -22.36
C THR A 48 -3.25 -1.10 -22.73
N GLY A 49 -2.28 -1.36 -21.84
CA GLY A 49 -1.23 -2.35 -22.04
C GLY A 49 -1.68 -3.79 -21.79
N PRO A 50 -0.82 -4.77 -22.09
CA PRO A 50 -1.13 -6.19 -21.90
C PRO A 50 -1.38 -6.55 -20.43
N ASN A 51 -0.79 -5.80 -19.49
CA ASN A 51 -0.90 -6.03 -18.05
C ASN A 51 -2.08 -5.30 -17.39
N ALA A 52 -2.83 -4.49 -18.16
CA ALA A 52 -3.92 -3.67 -17.63
C ALA A 52 -4.98 -4.49 -16.88
N LYS A 53 -5.34 -5.66 -17.41
CA LYS A 53 -6.38 -6.52 -16.84
C LYS A 53 -5.91 -7.36 -15.65
N THR A 54 -4.59 -7.57 -15.54
CA THR A 54 -3.99 -8.42 -14.51
C THR A 54 -3.44 -7.61 -13.33
N ALA A 55 -3.30 -6.29 -13.46
CA ALA A 55 -2.89 -5.42 -12.37
C ALA A 55 -3.77 -5.60 -11.13
N THR A 56 -3.17 -5.57 -9.95
CA THR A 56 -3.89 -5.74 -8.69
C THR A 56 -3.37 -4.83 -7.60
N PHE A 57 -4.29 -4.32 -6.78
CA PHE A 57 -3.99 -3.73 -5.49
C PHE A 57 -4.75 -4.52 -4.42
N ALA A 58 -4.06 -5.03 -3.41
CA ALA A 58 -4.65 -5.93 -2.43
C ALA A 58 -4.47 -5.43 -0.99
N SER A 59 -5.53 -5.55 -0.20
CA SER A 59 -5.51 -5.44 1.25
C SER A 59 -5.72 -6.81 1.90
N PRO A 60 -5.70 -6.92 3.24
CA PRO A 60 -6.06 -8.15 3.93
C PRO A 60 -7.50 -8.62 3.69
N ILE A 61 -8.41 -7.80 3.17
CA ILE A 61 -9.83 -8.18 2.99
C ILE A 61 -10.39 -8.00 1.58
N TRP A 62 -9.66 -7.35 0.66
CA TRP A 62 -10.06 -7.20 -0.73
C TRP A 62 -8.88 -7.20 -1.69
N VAL A 63 -9.16 -7.52 -2.96
CA VAL A 63 -8.23 -7.32 -4.09
C VAL A 63 -8.94 -6.54 -5.17
N MET A 64 -8.47 -5.34 -5.50
CA MET A 64 -8.89 -4.61 -6.70
C MET A 64 -8.23 -5.29 -7.91
N SER A 65 -9.05 -5.82 -8.81
CA SER A 65 -8.61 -6.56 -10.00
C SER A 65 -8.78 -5.72 -11.26
N GLY A 66 -7.67 -5.52 -11.98
CA GLY A 66 -7.56 -4.67 -13.16
C GLY A 66 -7.27 -3.21 -12.81
N ILE A 67 -6.44 -2.57 -13.63
CA ILE A 67 -5.95 -1.20 -13.41
C ILE A 67 -7.06 -0.15 -13.42
N GLU A 68 -8.14 -0.35 -14.19
CA GLU A 68 -9.29 0.56 -14.15
C GLU A 68 -10.04 0.47 -12.81
N THR A 69 -10.10 -0.72 -12.19
CA THR A 69 -10.67 -0.87 -10.85
C THR A 69 -9.82 -0.11 -9.83
N VAL A 70 -8.49 -0.29 -9.88
CA VAL A 70 -7.55 0.44 -9.02
C VAL A 70 -7.71 1.95 -9.24
N ARG A 71 -7.67 2.42 -10.49
CA ARG A 71 -7.80 3.84 -10.82
C ARG A 71 -9.11 4.45 -10.33
N ASN A 72 -10.22 3.74 -10.45
CA ASN A 72 -11.51 4.24 -10.00
C ASN A 72 -11.58 4.29 -8.47
N ALA A 73 -11.27 3.18 -7.79
CA ALA A 73 -11.47 3.07 -6.35
C ALA A 73 -10.36 3.72 -5.51
N TYR A 74 -9.10 3.58 -5.91
CA TYR A 74 -7.97 4.17 -5.19
C TYR A 74 -7.68 5.61 -5.66
N GLY A 75 -7.83 5.89 -6.96
CA GLY A 75 -7.55 7.21 -7.53
C GLY A 75 -8.74 8.18 -7.46
N LYS A 76 -9.79 7.92 -8.24
CA LYS A 76 -10.91 8.86 -8.43
C LYS A 76 -11.74 9.07 -7.17
N GLU A 77 -12.05 8.00 -6.43
CA GLU A 77 -12.78 8.14 -5.17
C GLU A 77 -11.98 8.94 -4.14
N ASN A 78 -10.65 8.76 -4.07
CA ASN A 78 -9.80 9.58 -3.22
C ASN A 78 -9.85 11.06 -3.62
N GLN A 79 -9.77 11.37 -4.91
CA GLN A 79 -9.91 12.73 -5.41
C GLN A 79 -11.27 13.36 -5.03
N ALA A 80 -12.36 12.61 -5.22
CA ALA A 80 -13.69 13.06 -4.83
C ALA A 80 -13.81 13.28 -3.30
N ASN A 81 -13.13 12.46 -2.50
CA ASN A 81 -13.11 12.61 -1.05
C ASN A 81 -12.29 13.82 -0.61
N ARG A 82 -11.16 14.14 -1.26
CA ARG A 82 -10.40 15.37 -1.02
C ARG A 82 -11.24 16.63 -1.26
N GLU A 83 -12.03 16.66 -2.33
CA GLU A 83 -12.93 17.78 -2.61
C GLU A 83 -14.05 17.90 -1.57
N LYS A 84 -14.64 16.78 -1.14
CA LYS A 84 -15.65 16.76 -0.08
C LYS A 84 -15.07 17.25 1.24
N ALA A 85 -13.88 16.78 1.59
CA ALA A 85 -13.17 17.14 2.82
C ALA A 85 -12.82 18.64 2.84
N LEU A 86 -12.31 19.18 1.72
CA LEU A 86 -12.03 20.61 1.60
C LEU A 86 -13.30 21.45 1.79
N LYS A 87 -14.42 21.08 1.17
CA LYS A 87 -15.72 21.77 1.40
C LYS A 87 -16.19 21.68 2.84
N ALA A 88 -15.94 20.55 3.50
CA ALA A 88 -16.35 20.35 4.88
C ALA A 88 -15.51 21.22 5.82
N ILE A 89 -14.19 21.20 5.69
CA ILE A 89 -13.29 21.92 6.60
C ILE A 89 -13.39 23.44 6.47
N GLN A 90 -13.86 23.96 5.32
CA GLN A 90 -14.18 25.39 5.16
C GLN A 90 -15.24 25.91 6.15
N LYS A 91 -16.08 25.05 6.71
CA LYS A 91 -17.05 25.46 7.74
C LYS A 91 -16.37 25.82 9.06
N VAL A 92 -15.25 25.16 9.35
CA VAL A 92 -14.43 25.34 10.56
C VAL A 92 -13.34 26.40 10.32
N VAL A 93 -12.77 26.42 9.11
CA VAL A 93 -11.73 27.36 8.70
C VAL A 93 -12.23 28.19 7.50
N PRO A 94 -13.03 29.25 7.72
CA PRO A 94 -13.73 29.98 6.66
C PRO A 94 -12.80 30.73 5.69
N ASP A 95 -11.58 31.06 6.11
CA ASP A 95 -10.57 31.70 5.26
C ASP A 95 -9.92 30.72 4.27
N LEU A 96 -10.08 29.41 4.47
CA LEU A 96 -9.58 28.40 3.55
C LEU A 96 -10.40 28.44 2.25
N LYS A 97 -9.73 28.57 1.11
CA LYS A 97 -10.41 28.67 -0.19
C LYS A 97 -10.64 27.29 -0.81
N PHE A 98 -11.77 27.14 -1.50
CA PHE A 98 -12.03 25.97 -2.33
C PHE A 98 -11.31 26.13 -3.68
N GLU A 99 -10.03 25.77 -3.71
CA GLU A 99 -9.16 25.82 -4.88
C GLU A 99 -8.17 24.66 -4.88
N GLU A 100 -7.62 24.35 -6.05
CA GLU A 100 -6.76 23.19 -6.27
C GLU A 100 -5.56 23.13 -5.30
N ALA A 101 -4.96 24.29 -5.00
CA ALA A 101 -3.82 24.40 -4.09
C ALA A 101 -4.13 23.95 -2.64
N ASN A 102 -5.41 23.92 -2.25
CA ASN A 102 -5.84 23.52 -0.91
C ASN A 102 -6.39 22.08 -0.87
N LEU A 103 -6.38 21.34 -1.99
CA LEU A 103 -6.84 19.96 -2.01
C LEU A 103 -5.96 19.08 -1.11
N GLY A 104 -6.59 18.42 -0.15
CA GLY A 104 -5.92 17.65 0.91
C GLY A 104 -6.19 18.22 2.30
N ALA A 105 -6.52 19.52 2.41
CA ALA A 105 -6.98 20.08 3.68
C ALA A 105 -8.27 19.40 4.14
N GLY A 106 -8.29 18.98 5.41
CA GLY A 106 -9.38 18.21 6.01
C GLY A 106 -9.50 16.76 5.53
N HIS A 107 -8.71 16.33 4.53
CA HIS A 107 -8.70 14.95 4.06
C HIS A 107 -7.67 14.12 4.84
N GLU A 108 -7.66 12.82 4.58
CA GLU A 108 -6.67 11.90 5.12
C GLU A 108 -5.24 12.30 4.74
N TRP A 109 -4.36 12.30 5.74
CA TRP A 109 -2.92 12.25 5.57
C TRP A 109 -2.43 10.87 5.99
N ALA A 110 -2.04 10.06 5.01
CA ALA A 110 -1.59 8.68 5.21
C ALA A 110 -0.11 8.54 4.85
N MET A 111 0.75 8.45 5.87
CA MET A 111 2.19 8.27 5.70
C MET A 111 2.55 6.79 5.84
N HIS A 112 3.20 6.22 4.82
CA HIS A 112 3.69 4.84 4.81
C HIS A 112 5.21 4.83 4.62
N THR A 113 5.97 4.45 5.66
CA THR A 113 7.44 4.55 5.61
C THR A 113 8.07 3.26 5.12
N ASN A 114 8.54 3.24 3.88
CA ASN A 114 9.12 2.03 3.32
C ASN A 114 10.52 1.74 3.90
N THR A 115 10.64 0.67 4.67
CA THR A 115 11.87 0.25 5.36
C THR A 115 12.21 -1.20 5.07
N THR A 116 13.46 -1.58 5.33
CA THR A 116 13.95 -2.97 5.19
C THR A 116 13.66 -3.56 3.80
N PRO A 117 14.08 -2.90 2.71
CA PRO A 117 13.77 -3.36 1.37
C PRO A 117 14.47 -4.68 1.05
N ILE A 118 13.72 -5.65 0.53
CA ILE A 118 14.26 -6.84 -0.14
C ILE A 118 13.77 -6.80 -1.57
N ILE A 119 14.68 -6.58 -2.52
CA ILE A 119 14.36 -6.44 -3.95
C ILE A 119 15.13 -7.50 -4.72
N GLU A 120 14.40 -8.26 -5.55
CA GLU A 120 14.97 -9.24 -6.48
C GLU A 120 14.62 -8.83 -7.91
N VAL A 121 15.63 -8.65 -8.74
CA VAL A 121 15.46 -8.31 -10.16
C VAL A 121 15.64 -9.59 -10.98
N ALA A 122 14.70 -9.83 -11.90
CA ALA A 122 14.74 -10.97 -12.80
C ALA A 122 16.05 -11.02 -13.60
N GLY A 123 16.55 -12.22 -13.87
CA GLY A 123 17.75 -12.42 -14.66
C GLY A 123 17.71 -11.80 -16.07
N ASP A 124 16.51 -11.71 -16.67
CA ASP A 124 16.28 -11.04 -17.96
C ASP A 124 16.13 -9.50 -17.86
N GLY A 125 16.10 -8.95 -16.64
CA GLY A 125 15.97 -7.52 -16.36
C GLY A 125 14.61 -6.90 -16.69
N LYS A 126 13.57 -7.70 -16.97
CA LYS A 126 12.25 -7.18 -17.40
C LYS A 126 11.22 -7.06 -16.30
N THR A 127 11.43 -7.79 -15.20
CA THR A 127 10.58 -7.70 -14.01
C THR A 127 11.42 -7.66 -12.75
N ALA A 128 10.81 -7.21 -11.66
CA ALA A 128 11.41 -7.25 -10.34
C ALA A 128 10.32 -7.50 -9.30
N LYS A 129 10.74 -7.94 -8.13
CA LYS A 129 9.91 -8.17 -6.96
C LYS A 129 10.48 -7.40 -5.80
N GLY A 130 9.61 -6.91 -4.93
CA GLY A 130 10.06 -6.23 -3.71
C GLY A 130 9.14 -6.47 -2.53
N VAL A 131 9.73 -6.47 -1.34
CA VAL A 131 9.01 -6.49 -0.05
C VAL A 131 9.61 -5.42 0.86
N TRP A 132 8.74 -4.74 1.60
CA TRP A 132 9.10 -3.70 2.57
C TRP A 132 8.28 -3.85 3.84
N TYR A 133 8.89 -3.51 4.97
CA TYR A 133 8.13 -3.10 6.15
C TYR A 133 7.68 -1.65 5.99
N SER A 134 6.45 -1.35 6.39
CA SER A 134 5.84 -0.03 6.28
C SER A 134 5.21 0.38 7.62
N PRO A 135 6.03 0.83 8.60
CA PRO A 135 5.49 1.60 9.72
C PRO A 135 4.97 2.95 9.21
N GLY A 136 3.74 3.27 9.59
CA GLY A 136 3.04 4.44 9.07
C GLY A 136 2.02 5.00 10.04
N MET A 137 1.40 6.11 9.66
CA MET A 137 0.27 6.68 10.39
C MET A 137 -0.73 7.31 9.43
N GLY A 138 -2.01 7.19 9.76
CA GLY A 138 -3.11 7.88 9.10
C GLY A 138 -3.73 8.87 10.05
N LEU A 139 -3.91 10.11 9.61
CA LEU A 139 -4.65 11.16 10.33
C LEU A 139 -5.81 11.62 9.46
N MET A 140 -7.02 11.66 10.01
CA MET A 140 -8.22 12.04 9.29
C MET A 140 -9.05 13.02 10.08
N ALA A 141 -9.34 14.19 9.51
CA ALA A 141 -10.30 15.11 10.10
C ALA A 141 -11.73 14.62 9.89
N SER A 142 -12.56 14.79 10.90
CA SER A 142 -13.99 14.49 10.88
C SER A 142 -14.74 15.75 11.25
N VAL A 143 -15.24 16.49 10.26
CA VAL A 143 -15.97 17.74 10.52
C VAL A 143 -17.31 17.46 11.21
N GLN A 144 -17.48 18.02 12.41
CA GLN A 144 -18.67 17.89 13.26
C GLN A 144 -19.11 19.27 13.74
N GLY A 145 -20.12 19.84 13.08
CA GLY A 145 -20.58 21.20 13.39
C GLY A 145 -19.49 22.22 13.08
N ASP A 146 -19.07 22.95 14.11
CA ASP A 146 -18.05 24.00 14.04
C ASP A 146 -16.65 23.48 14.43
N ASP A 147 -16.50 22.17 14.61
CA ASP A 147 -15.23 21.52 14.96
C ASP A 147 -14.83 20.46 13.91
N ALA A 148 -13.56 20.06 13.90
CA ALA A 148 -13.02 19.04 13.00
C ALA A 148 -12.08 18.06 13.72
N PRO A 149 -12.63 17.18 14.58
CA PRO A 149 -11.82 16.26 15.33
C PRO A 149 -10.98 15.30 14.48
N ILE A 150 -9.80 14.94 15.00
CA ILE A 150 -8.85 14.05 14.32
C ILE A 150 -9.01 12.60 14.78
N ASN A 151 -9.33 11.72 13.84
CA ASN A 151 -9.16 10.28 13.97
C ASN A 151 -7.75 9.88 13.55
N SER A 152 -7.22 8.83 14.18
CA SER A 152 -5.85 8.40 13.91
C SER A 152 -5.70 6.88 13.88
N VAL A 153 -4.67 6.42 13.17
CA VAL A 153 -4.27 5.02 13.10
C VAL A 153 -2.75 4.93 12.93
N PHE A 154 -2.10 4.02 13.64
CA PHE A 154 -0.77 3.53 13.31
C PHE A 154 -0.91 2.35 12.35
N PHE A 155 -0.13 2.37 11.27
CA PHE A 155 0.01 1.23 10.38
C PHE A 155 1.28 0.48 10.74
N TRP A 156 1.16 -0.75 11.24
CA TRP A 156 2.26 -1.69 11.25
C TRP A 156 1.97 -2.75 10.21
N GLU A 157 2.55 -2.56 9.03
CA GLU A 157 2.23 -3.36 7.87
C GLU A 157 3.45 -3.63 7.02
N LYS A 158 3.24 -4.39 5.96
CA LYS A 158 4.23 -4.74 4.94
C LYS A 158 3.62 -4.56 3.57
N TYR A 159 4.43 -4.08 2.63
CA TYR A 159 4.12 -4.10 1.21
C TYR A 159 4.88 -5.21 0.53
N ALA A 160 4.24 -5.88 -0.43
CA ALA A 160 4.90 -6.70 -1.41
C ALA A 160 4.41 -6.35 -2.81
N GLY A 161 5.33 -6.28 -3.78
CA GLY A 161 5.00 -5.79 -5.11
C GLY A 161 5.73 -6.51 -6.22
N ASP A 162 5.01 -6.68 -7.32
CA ASP A 162 5.54 -7.08 -8.62
C ASP A 162 5.70 -5.85 -9.51
N PHE A 163 6.88 -5.71 -10.09
CA PHE A 163 7.24 -4.60 -10.94
C PHE A 163 7.62 -5.09 -12.33
N ILE A 164 7.30 -4.30 -13.34
CA ILE A 164 7.56 -4.62 -14.75
C ILE A 164 8.09 -3.40 -15.49
N LEU A 165 9.02 -3.62 -16.41
CA LEU A 165 9.54 -2.59 -17.29
C LEU A 165 8.58 -2.40 -18.49
N GLU A 166 7.92 -1.25 -18.56
CA GLU A 166 7.07 -0.84 -19.70
C GLU A 166 7.62 0.46 -20.29
N ASP A 167 7.90 0.46 -21.59
CA ASP A 167 8.40 1.63 -22.33
C ASP A 167 9.58 2.34 -21.65
N GLY A 168 10.52 1.54 -21.12
CA GLY A 168 11.72 2.03 -20.42
C GLY A 168 11.49 2.57 -19.01
N LYS A 169 10.28 2.41 -18.44
CA LYS A 169 9.94 2.83 -17.08
C LYS A 169 9.50 1.64 -16.23
N TRP A 170 9.97 1.58 -15.00
CA TRP A 170 9.53 0.60 -14.03
C TRP A 170 8.15 0.96 -13.50
N LYS A 171 7.22 0.01 -13.58
CA LYS A 171 5.82 0.15 -13.23
C LYS A 171 5.40 -0.83 -12.15
N ILE A 172 4.50 -0.40 -11.26
CA ILE A 172 3.79 -1.26 -10.33
C ILE A 172 2.77 -2.07 -11.12
N TRP A 173 2.87 -3.40 -11.03
CA TRP A 173 1.93 -4.33 -11.65
C TRP A 173 0.99 -4.92 -10.61
N HIS A 174 1.54 -5.49 -9.54
CA HIS A 174 0.79 -5.97 -8.39
C HIS A 174 1.34 -5.31 -7.13
N LEU A 175 0.46 -4.90 -6.21
CA LEU A 175 0.83 -4.41 -4.89
C LEU A 175 -0.09 -5.02 -3.85
N GLN A 176 0.48 -5.53 -2.77
CA GLN A 176 -0.25 -6.15 -1.69
C GLN A 176 0.20 -5.57 -0.34
N MET A 177 -0.79 -5.26 0.49
CA MET A 177 -0.64 -4.93 1.89
C MET A 177 -0.89 -6.15 2.79
N ALA A 178 -0.11 -6.25 3.85
CA ALA A 178 -0.32 -7.21 4.93
C ALA A 178 -0.12 -6.52 6.27
N TYR A 179 -1.12 -6.60 7.16
CA TYR A 179 -1.08 -5.89 8.43
C TYR A 179 -0.56 -6.80 9.55
N ASP A 180 0.47 -6.36 10.26
CA ASP A 180 0.86 -6.96 11.53
C ASP A 180 -0.11 -6.53 12.64
N PHE A 181 -0.37 -5.23 12.77
CA PHE A 181 -1.39 -4.66 13.66
C PHE A 181 -1.65 -3.18 13.32
N THR A 182 -2.86 -2.67 13.56
CA THR A 182 -3.23 -1.29 13.21
C THR A 182 -4.01 -0.59 14.33
N PRO A 183 -3.35 -0.18 15.43
CA PRO A 183 -4.00 0.45 16.56
C PRO A 183 -4.24 1.95 16.31
N GLY A 184 -5.08 2.60 17.12
CA GLY A 184 -5.12 4.07 17.18
C GLY A 184 -3.81 4.64 17.75
N LEU A 185 -3.59 5.95 17.60
CA LEU A 185 -2.54 6.64 18.34
C LEU A 185 -2.92 6.71 19.84
N PRO A 186 -1.95 6.64 20.76
CA PRO A 186 -2.20 6.95 22.17
C PRO A 186 -2.80 8.34 22.35
N LYS A 187 -3.67 8.51 23.34
CA LYS A 187 -4.36 9.78 23.61
C LYS A 187 -3.38 10.94 23.79
N GLU A 188 -2.23 10.71 24.41
CA GLU A 188 -1.21 11.74 24.62
C GLU A 188 -0.62 12.26 23.30
N MET A 189 -0.58 11.42 22.25
CA MET A 189 -0.16 11.84 20.91
C MET A 189 -1.27 12.61 20.19
N THR A 190 -2.53 12.22 20.36
CA THR A 190 -3.65 12.93 19.72
C THR A 190 -3.94 14.27 20.39
N ASP A 191 -3.79 14.38 21.71
CA ASP A 191 -3.92 15.65 22.46
C ASP A 191 -2.92 16.72 21.99
N ALA A 192 -1.74 16.31 21.48
CA ALA A 192 -0.76 17.24 20.93
C ALA A 192 -1.27 17.96 19.67
N PHE A 193 -2.21 17.38 18.91
CA PHE A 193 -2.82 18.06 17.76
C PHE A 193 -3.68 19.26 18.20
N ALA A 194 -4.35 19.18 19.35
CA ALA A 194 -5.16 20.27 19.90
C ALA A 194 -4.31 21.51 20.22
N LEU A 195 -3.06 21.32 20.66
CA LEU A 195 -2.11 22.40 20.94
C LEU A 195 -1.53 23.06 19.68
N ILE A 196 -1.45 22.34 18.55
CA ILE A 196 -0.84 22.87 17.33
C ILE A 196 -1.81 23.77 16.55
N ASN A 197 -3.13 23.54 16.65
CA ASN A 197 -4.13 24.18 15.77
C ASN A 197 -5.18 25.07 16.47
N GLY A 198 -5.14 25.24 17.79
CA GLY A 198 -6.03 26.20 18.48
C GLY A 198 -7.50 25.79 18.55
N GLU A 199 -7.76 24.59 19.10
CA GLU A 199 -9.06 23.89 19.22
C GLU A 199 -9.47 23.13 17.94
N LEU A 200 -8.95 21.90 17.83
CA LEU A 200 -9.60 20.79 17.14
C LEU A 200 -9.76 19.71 18.21
N ASP A 201 -10.99 19.28 18.55
CA ASP A 201 -11.13 18.25 19.57
C ASP A 201 -10.54 16.91 19.08
N ALA A 202 -9.97 16.09 19.95
CA ALA A 202 -9.66 14.71 19.55
C ALA A 202 -10.96 13.91 19.54
N ALA A 203 -11.26 13.18 18.47
CA ALA A 203 -12.41 12.27 18.48
C ALA A 203 -12.19 11.15 19.52
N GLU A 204 -13.27 10.70 20.17
CA GLU A 204 -13.24 9.45 20.95
C GLU A 204 -12.83 8.27 20.03
N GLU A 205 -12.09 7.31 20.60
CA GLU A 205 -11.47 6.18 19.92
C GLU A 205 -12.50 5.38 19.07
N SER A 206 -12.60 5.69 17.77
CA SER A 206 -13.69 5.19 16.90
C SER A 206 -13.43 3.80 16.28
N GLY A 207 -12.72 2.92 17.00
CA GLY A 207 -12.33 1.59 16.51
C GLY A 207 -11.21 1.63 15.45
N PRO A 208 -10.76 0.46 14.93
CA PRO A 208 -9.69 0.41 13.95
C PRO A 208 -10.14 1.07 12.65
N MET A 209 -9.38 2.08 12.22
CA MET A 209 -9.56 2.70 10.93
C MET A 209 -9.38 1.68 9.81
N ARG A 210 -10.17 1.87 8.76
CA ARG A 210 -10.33 0.95 7.63
C ARG A 210 -10.04 1.70 6.35
N GLU A 211 -9.24 1.11 5.45
CA GLU A 211 -9.05 1.66 4.11
C GLU A 211 -10.39 1.78 3.37
N ALA A 212 -10.50 2.64 2.35
CA ALA A 212 -11.79 2.91 1.68
C ALA A 212 -12.53 1.64 1.24
N GLY A 213 -11.80 0.61 0.80
CA GLY A 213 -12.36 -0.69 0.41
C GLY A 213 -12.85 -1.57 1.58
N GLU A 214 -12.38 -1.31 2.79
CA GLU A 214 -12.64 -2.10 3.99
C GLU A 214 -13.94 -1.70 4.72
N ARG A 215 -14.54 -0.58 4.29
CA ARG A 215 -15.78 -0.02 4.85
C ARG A 215 -17.05 -0.52 4.14
N MET A 216 -16.93 -1.38 3.12
CA MET A 216 -18.06 -1.87 2.33
C MET A 216 -18.65 -3.19 2.89
N ALA A 217 -19.98 -3.29 2.90
CA ALA A 217 -20.70 -4.49 3.35
C ALA A 217 -20.59 -5.67 2.36
N SER A 218 -20.35 -5.39 1.08
CA SER A 218 -20.08 -6.36 0.03
C SER A 218 -19.02 -5.83 -0.94
N LEU A 219 -18.28 -6.73 -1.60
CA LEU A 219 -17.25 -6.36 -2.57
C LEU A 219 -17.93 -5.87 -3.87
N PRO A 220 -17.66 -4.64 -4.34
CA PRO A 220 -18.26 -4.11 -5.56
C PRO A 220 -17.61 -4.71 -6.82
N PRO A 221 -18.14 -4.44 -8.02
CA PRO A 221 -17.55 -4.92 -9.27
C PRO A 221 -16.05 -4.58 -9.39
N GLY A 222 -15.26 -5.55 -9.81
CA GLY A 222 -13.80 -5.44 -9.89
C GLY A 222 -13.06 -5.83 -8.61
N PHE A 223 -13.76 -6.06 -7.50
CA PHE A 223 -13.14 -6.50 -6.24
C PHE A 223 -13.28 -8.01 -6.05
N LEU A 224 -12.22 -8.64 -5.58
CA LEU A 224 -12.14 -10.06 -5.25
C LEU A 224 -11.83 -10.26 -3.77
N LYS A 225 -12.13 -11.46 -3.24
CA LYS A 225 -11.63 -11.87 -1.94
C LYS A 225 -10.14 -12.22 -2.06
N PRO A 226 -9.30 -11.82 -1.10
CA PRO A 226 -7.91 -12.24 -1.05
C PRO A 226 -7.78 -13.77 -0.99
N ALA A 227 -6.81 -14.31 -1.70
CA ALA A 227 -6.48 -15.73 -1.61
C ALA A 227 -5.91 -16.12 -0.23
N TYR A 228 -5.27 -15.17 0.43
CA TYR A 228 -4.85 -15.28 1.82
C TYR A 228 -4.97 -13.94 2.55
N SER A 229 -5.50 -13.98 3.77
CA SER A 229 -5.57 -12.84 4.68
C SER A 229 -4.60 -13.08 5.83
N TYR A 230 -3.54 -12.27 5.91
CA TYR A 230 -2.56 -12.38 6.98
C TYR A 230 -3.20 -11.97 8.31
N PRO A 231 -3.22 -12.86 9.32
CA PRO A 231 -3.92 -12.57 10.56
C PRO A 231 -3.19 -11.49 11.34
N ILE A 232 -3.94 -10.56 11.93
CA ILE A 232 -3.42 -9.58 12.88
C ILE A 232 -2.72 -10.30 14.04
N TYR A 233 -1.69 -9.67 14.60
CA TYR A 233 -0.96 -10.19 15.76
C TYR A 233 -1.91 -10.61 16.88
N SER A 234 -1.64 -11.80 17.42
CA SER A 234 -2.17 -12.26 18.70
C SER A 234 -1.08 -13.08 19.40
N PRO A 235 -1.14 -13.26 20.73
CA PRO A 235 -0.19 -14.11 21.44
C PRO A 235 -0.14 -15.56 20.94
N ALA A 236 -1.19 -16.01 20.23
CA ALA A 236 -1.27 -17.36 19.64
C ALA A 236 -0.90 -17.40 18.15
N ARG A 237 -0.65 -16.25 17.49
CA ARG A 237 -0.29 -16.20 16.07
C ARG A 237 1.15 -16.70 15.90
N PRO A 238 1.42 -17.68 15.02
CA PRO A 238 2.79 -18.10 14.74
C PRO A 238 3.60 -16.96 14.08
N GLY A 239 4.91 -16.94 14.34
CA GLY A 239 5.84 -16.11 13.59
C GLY A 239 5.96 -16.66 12.17
N LEU A 240 5.36 -15.98 11.20
CA LEU A 240 5.40 -16.35 9.78
C LEU A 240 6.07 -15.24 8.99
N ILE A 241 6.95 -15.61 8.07
CA ILE A 241 7.44 -14.69 7.04
C ILE A 241 6.31 -14.51 6.02
N TYR A 242 5.70 -13.34 6.08
CA TYR A 242 4.64 -12.94 5.16
C TYR A 242 4.68 -11.43 4.93
N PRO A 243 4.54 -10.94 3.68
CA PRO A 243 4.45 -11.72 2.43
C PRO A 243 5.71 -12.57 2.16
N ARG A 244 5.59 -13.58 1.29
CA ARG A 244 6.74 -14.43 0.91
C ARG A 244 7.87 -13.55 0.37
N LEU A 245 9.10 -13.75 0.83
CA LEU A 245 10.25 -13.01 0.32
C LEU A 245 10.56 -13.41 -1.13
N PRO A 246 11.01 -12.48 -1.98
CA PRO A 246 11.34 -12.82 -3.35
C PRO A 246 12.60 -13.67 -3.41
N GLU A 247 12.57 -14.67 -4.29
CA GLU A 247 13.69 -15.60 -4.55
C GLU A 247 14.26 -15.34 -5.94
N PRO A 248 15.56 -15.60 -6.18
CA PRO A 248 16.16 -15.42 -7.49
C PRO A 248 15.42 -16.16 -8.60
N TYR A 249 15.12 -15.45 -9.68
CA TYR A 249 14.36 -15.96 -10.82
C TYR A 249 14.84 -15.33 -12.12
N TYR A 250 14.61 -15.99 -13.26
CA TYR A 250 15.07 -15.45 -14.55
C TYR A 250 13.98 -14.70 -15.31
N THR A 251 12.76 -15.25 -15.42
CA THR A 251 11.58 -14.59 -16.01
C THR A 251 10.38 -14.72 -15.08
N PHE A 252 9.42 -13.79 -15.15
CA PHE A 252 8.27 -13.77 -14.24
C PHE A 252 7.45 -15.09 -14.20
N SER A 253 7.37 -15.81 -15.32
CA SER A 253 6.69 -17.11 -15.41
C SER A 253 7.30 -18.21 -14.54
N GLU A 254 8.51 -18.00 -14.00
CA GLU A 254 9.27 -18.96 -13.21
C GLU A 254 9.17 -18.71 -11.70
N THR A 255 8.32 -17.77 -11.28
CA THR A 255 8.17 -17.35 -9.89
C THR A 255 6.70 -17.14 -9.53
N PHE A 256 6.42 -16.88 -8.25
CA PHE A 256 5.08 -16.62 -7.72
C PHE A 256 4.63 -15.17 -7.93
N SER A 257 3.37 -14.83 -7.68
CA SER A 257 2.83 -13.47 -7.83
C SER A 257 2.44 -12.85 -6.49
N TYR A 258 2.56 -11.53 -6.35
CA TYR A 258 2.03 -10.75 -5.22
C TYR A 258 0.61 -10.22 -5.47
N CYS A 259 -0.12 -10.77 -6.43
CA CYS A 259 -1.48 -10.31 -6.71
C CYS A 259 -2.50 -10.59 -5.59
N ASN A 260 -2.16 -11.49 -4.65
CA ASN A 260 -3.07 -12.05 -3.63
C ASN A 260 -4.40 -12.57 -4.19
N CYS A 261 -4.36 -12.99 -5.46
CA CYS A 261 -5.53 -13.37 -6.25
C CYS A 261 -5.56 -14.88 -6.55
N ASP A 262 -4.50 -15.60 -6.17
CA ASP A 262 -4.35 -17.04 -6.32
C ASP A 262 -3.53 -17.63 -5.16
N GLU A 263 -3.32 -18.95 -5.17
CA GLU A 263 -2.63 -19.65 -4.07
C GLU A 263 -1.12 -19.39 -4.00
N THR A 264 -0.52 -18.71 -4.99
CA THR A 264 0.94 -18.47 -5.04
C THR A 264 1.40 -17.45 -4.00
N SER A 265 0.49 -16.62 -3.49
CA SER A 265 0.75 -15.63 -2.43
C SER A 265 0.59 -16.19 -1.01
N ARG A 266 0.43 -17.51 -0.82
CA ARG A 266 0.31 -18.12 0.53
C ARG A 266 1.64 -18.10 1.29
N PRO A 267 1.61 -18.08 2.64
CA PRO A 267 2.82 -18.15 3.46
C PRO A 267 3.65 -19.37 3.10
N ASP A 268 4.95 -19.17 2.96
CA ASP A 268 5.90 -20.26 2.75
C ASP A 268 6.78 -20.44 3.98
N ASN A 269 6.44 -21.44 4.80
CA ASN A 269 7.25 -21.83 5.96
C ASN A 269 8.49 -22.63 5.56
N SER A 270 8.66 -22.98 4.28
CA SER A 270 9.86 -23.66 3.82
C SER A 270 11.07 -22.73 3.81
N ALA A 271 10.90 -21.40 3.78
CA ALA A 271 11.99 -20.45 3.92
C ALA A 271 12.41 -20.17 5.37
N THR A 272 11.61 -20.57 6.38
CA THR A 272 12.00 -20.54 7.81
C THR A 272 13.05 -21.60 8.18
N MET A 273 13.68 -22.25 7.18
CA MET A 273 14.76 -23.22 7.36
C MET A 273 15.90 -22.63 8.19
N GLY A 274 15.93 -23.00 9.47
CA GLY A 274 17.12 -22.86 10.30
C GLY A 274 16.91 -22.84 11.81
N ILE A 275 15.71 -22.63 12.34
CA ILE A 275 15.56 -22.36 13.80
C ILE A 275 14.67 -23.41 14.48
N VAL A 276 15.39 -24.35 15.13
CA VAL A 276 15.00 -25.22 16.24
C VAL A 276 13.84 -26.18 15.96
N ALA A 277 14.18 -27.46 15.72
CA ALA A 277 13.27 -28.54 16.06
C ALA A 277 12.92 -28.37 17.54
N LEU A 278 11.65 -28.08 17.85
CA LEU A 278 11.16 -28.14 19.21
C LEU A 278 11.48 -29.56 19.71
N LYS A 279 12.31 -29.66 20.75
CA LYS A 279 12.47 -30.94 21.42
C LYS A 279 11.15 -31.22 22.12
N ASP A 280 10.60 -32.40 21.87
CA ASP A 280 9.47 -32.97 22.59
C ASP A 280 9.74 -33.02 24.11
#